data_AF-A0A847QPX5-F1
#
_entry.id   AF-A0A847QPX5-F1
#
_cell.length_a   1.000
_cell.length_b   1.000
_cell.length_c   1.000
_cell.angle_alpha   90.00
_cell.angle_beta   90.00
_cell.angle_gamma   90.00
#
_symmetry.space_group_name_H-M   'P 1'
#
loop_
_entity.id
_entity.type
_entity.pdbx_description
1 polymer ?
#
loop_
_entity_poly.entity_id
_entity_poly.type
_entity_poly.pdbx_seq_one_letter_code
_entity_poly.pdbx_strand_id
1 'polypeptide(L)'
;LGDEDVVPSRVLRQYEQCYEQVLRSVFDQEGVYGPANGVTTIDGNLVITAEDVTVQNTVIEGDLLISERIKDGKVFLKNVIVKGRLTIRGGWDSRITGTNLVAASVVIDTKRRDAVEFLLEDKSRIGVVQLRSNAILDDSECSSEGFMNVDIVRAEDVRLEGDFNTVNFSAGGVDIRCRAADIRTLNARSGGDIWGYGSIGTANIGSDGVTLDIIPGTANIAEDCRAYIGGKRFTAGTYKASEITERLNDPIDNLRAFPGDKEVRFTFSRPSGATSVVLKVSDDKGRTWKNANTGTLNKDSTSATATGLTNGVEYYFKLVVTGGTRAGDSNVVRATPSEP
;
A
#
# COMPACT_ATOMS: atom_id res chain seq x y z
N LEU A 1 33.07 -30.51 -39.42
CA LEU A 1 32.16 -30.62 -38.26
C LEU A 1 32.68 -29.67 -37.19
N GLY A 2 32.36 -28.38 -37.33
CA GLY A 2 32.93 -27.33 -36.51
C GLY A 2 32.28 -26.03 -36.96
N ASP A 3 31.14 -25.74 -36.35
CA ASP A 3 30.47 -24.46 -36.49
C ASP A 3 30.92 -23.54 -35.33
N GLU A 4 30.83 -22.23 -35.52
CA GLU A 4 31.52 -21.18 -34.74
C GLU A 4 31.10 -20.97 -33.27
N ASP A 5 30.42 -21.93 -32.63
CA ASP A 5 29.94 -21.78 -31.24
C ASP A 5 30.08 -23.06 -30.38
N VAL A 6 31.06 -23.91 -30.67
CA VAL A 6 31.27 -25.13 -29.85
C VAL A 6 32.04 -24.77 -28.58
N VAL A 7 31.33 -24.66 -27.45
CA VAL A 7 31.96 -24.63 -26.12
C VAL A 7 32.73 -25.95 -25.94
N PRO A 8 34.07 -25.92 -25.73
CA PRO A 8 34.84 -27.14 -25.60
C PRO A 8 34.37 -27.97 -24.41
N SER A 9 34.15 -29.28 -24.57
CA SER A 9 33.66 -30.16 -23.50
C SER A 9 34.56 -30.19 -22.25
N ARG A 10 35.82 -29.74 -22.37
CA ARG A 10 36.73 -29.52 -21.23
C ARG A 10 36.33 -28.30 -20.39
N VAL A 11 35.86 -27.23 -21.03
CA VAL A 11 35.40 -26.00 -20.36
C VAL A 11 34.06 -26.27 -19.70
N LEU A 12 33.14 -26.97 -20.38
CA LEU A 12 31.88 -27.45 -19.79
C LEU A 12 32.13 -28.34 -18.56
N ARG A 13 33.03 -29.34 -18.65
CA ARG A 13 33.36 -30.20 -17.50
C ARG A 13 34.08 -29.47 -16.35
N GLN A 14 34.97 -28.53 -16.65
CA GLN A 14 35.58 -27.69 -15.60
C GLN A 14 34.55 -26.80 -14.92
N TYR A 15 33.62 -26.24 -15.70
CA TYR A 15 32.51 -25.47 -15.16
C TYR A 15 31.59 -26.33 -14.29
N GLU A 16 31.19 -27.52 -14.75
CA GLU A 16 30.40 -28.49 -13.96
C GLU A 16 31.14 -28.93 -12.69
N GLN A 17 32.44 -29.21 -12.76
CA GLN A 17 33.23 -29.53 -11.57
C GLN A 17 33.33 -28.38 -10.58
N CYS A 18 33.53 -27.14 -11.05
CA CYS A 18 33.51 -25.97 -10.17
C CYS A 18 32.10 -25.70 -9.61
N TYR A 19 31.05 -25.95 -10.41
CA TYR A 19 29.66 -25.82 -10.01
C TYR A 19 29.32 -26.79 -8.87
N GLU A 20 29.68 -28.07 -9.01
CA GLU A 20 29.52 -29.09 -7.97
C GLU A 20 30.44 -28.86 -6.75
N GLN A 21 31.60 -28.22 -6.92
CA GLN A 21 32.47 -27.86 -5.79
C GLN A 21 31.98 -26.64 -5.00
N VAL A 22 31.21 -25.75 -5.63
CA VAL A 22 30.61 -24.56 -4.99
C VAL A 22 29.25 -24.89 -4.36
N LEU A 23 28.54 -25.89 -4.88
CA LEU A 23 27.29 -26.41 -4.32
C LEU A 23 27.56 -27.55 -3.36
N ARG A 24 27.54 -27.27 -2.06
CA ARG A 24 27.77 -28.31 -1.04
C ARG A 24 26.57 -29.23 -0.87
N SER A 25 25.36 -28.80 -1.25
CA SER A 25 24.15 -29.62 -1.15
C SER A 25 23.15 -29.26 -2.25
N VAL A 26 22.58 -30.29 -2.89
CA VAL A 26 21.48 -30.18 -3.85
C VAL A 26 20.36 -31.11 -3.44
N PHE A 27 19.13 -30.60 -3.33
CA PHE A 27 17.92 -31.37 -3.10
C PHE A 27 17.13 -31.45 -4.41
N ASP A 28 17.28 -32.56 -5.12
CA ASP A 28 16.79 -32.81 -6.47
C ASP A 28 15.68 -33.87 -6.54
N GLN A 29 15.19 -34.31 -5.39
CA GLN A 29 14.03 -35.19 -5.25
C GLN A 29 13.05 -34.62 -4.23
N GLU A 30 11.77 -34.90 -4.41
CA GLU A 30 10.74 -34.61 -3.41
C GLU A 30 11.10 -35.29 -2.08
N GLY A 31 10.85 -34.60 -0.97
CA GLY A 31 11.03 -35.21 0.35
C GLY A 31 11.29 -34.21 1.46
N VAL A 32 11.55 -34.76 2.65
CA VAL A 32 11.87 -34.01 3.86
C VAL A 32 13.36 -34.14 4.16
N TYR A 33 14.04 -33.01 4.20
CA TYR A 33 15.48 -32.90 4.44
C TYR A 33 15.76 -32.19 5.76
N GLY A 34 16.64 -32.76 6.56
CA GLY A 34 16.95 -32.29 7.91
C GLY A 34 16.24 -33.10 9.00
N PRO A 35 16.72 -33.01 10.26
CA PRO A 35 16.26 -33.90 11.32
C PRO A 35 14.86 -33.53 11.81
N ALA A 36 14.11 -34.50 12.35
CA ALA A 36 12.82 -34.24 13.00
C ALA A 36 12.96 -33.49 14.33
N ASN A 37 14.09 -33.69 15.03
CA ASN A 37 14.42 -33.06 16.30
C ASN A 37 15.89 -32.63 16.30
N GLY A 38 16.22 -31.57 17.06
CA GLY A 38 17.57 -30.98 17.03
C GLY A 38 17.78 -30.12 15.78
N VAL A 39 19.02 -29.72 15.50
CA VAL A 39 19.37 -28.87 14.35
C VAL A 39 20.56 -29.48 13.62
N THR A 40 20.54 -29.48 12.28
CA THR A 40 21.69 -29.82 11.45
C THR A 40 22.26 -28.58 10.77
N THR A 41 23.53 -28.63 10.37
CA THR A 41 24.19 -27.53 9.65
C THR A 41 24.65 -27.98 8.27
N ILE A 42 24.28 -27.23 7.25
CA ILE A 42 24.87 -27.28 5.92
C ILE A 42 25.97 -26.22 5.87
N ASP A 43 27.22 -26.68 5.93
CA ASP A 43 28.40 -25.82 5.80
C ASP A 43 28.57 -25.44 4.33
N GLY A 44 27.84 -24.43 3.84
CA GLY A 44 27.92 -23.93 2.47
C GLY A 44 26.55 -23.65 1.84
N ASN A 45 26.52 -23.62 0.51
CA ASN A 45 25.31 -23.31 -0.24
C ASN A 45 24.40 -24.53 -0.41
N LEU A 46 23.08 -24.28 -0.43
CA LEU A 46 22.05 -25.26 -0.75
C LEU A 46 21.29 -24.83 -2.02
N VAL A 47 21.02 -25.79 -2.91
CA VAL A 47 20.12 -25.62 -4.05
C VAL A 47 18.98 -26.61 -3.96
N ILE A 48 17.75 -26.12 -4.12
CA ILE A 48 16.56 -26.95 -4.25
C ILE A 48 16.13 -26.93 -5.71
N THR A 49 16.09 -28.10 -6.34
CA THR A 49 15.70 -28.25 -7.76
C THR A 49 14.48 -29.15 -7.98
N ALA A 50 13.99 -29.83 -6.95
CA ALA A 50 12.75 -30.60 -6.98
C ALA A 50 11.57 -29.85 -6.37
N GLU A 51 10.39 -30.24 -6.83
CA GLU A 51 9.08 -29.84 -6.32
C GLU A 51 8.82 -30.52 -4.97
N ASP A 52 7.97 -29.91 -4.14
CA ASP A 52 7.47 -30.45 -2.86
C ASP A 52 8.58 -30.83 -1.85
N VAL A 53 9.70 -30.12 -1.91
CA VAL A 53 10.80 -30.25 -0.94
C VAL A 53 10.46 -29.53 0.36
N THR A 54 10.60 -30.23 1.48
CA THR A 54 10.62 -29.64 2.82
C THR A 54 12.04 -29.65 3.35
N VAL A 55 12.59 -28.49 3.69
CA VAL A 55 13.81 -28.37 4.50
C VAL A 55 13.40 -28.01 5.91
N GLN A 56 13.88 -28.78 6.90
CA GLN A 56 13.51 -28.54 8.29
C GLN A 56 14.71 -28.57 9.25
N ASN A 57 14.62 -27.78 10.32
CA ASN A 57 15.57 -27.78 11.43
C ASN A 57 17.04 -27.68 10.97
N THR A 58 17.31 -26.74 10.07
CA THR A 58 18.59 -26.66 9.34
C THR A 58 19.16 -25.24 9.36
N VAL A 59 20.44 -25.12 9.68
CA VAL A 59 21.24 -23.90 9.49
C VAL A 59 22.04 -24.05 8.20
N ILE A 60 21.90 -23.08 7.29
CA ILE A 60 22.65 -23.01 6.04
C ILE A 60 23.66 -21.88 6.20
N GLU A 61 24.94 -22.23 6.24
CA GLU A 61 26.03 -21.25 6.43
C GLU A 61 26.21 -20.35 5.20
N GLY A 62 25.85 -20.83 4.00
CA GLY A 62 25.91 -20.07 2.75
C GLY A 62 24.55 -19.61 2.23
N ASP A 63 24.47 -19.50 0.90
CA ASP A 63 23.28 -19.10 0.17
C ASP A 63 22.30 -20.28 -0.02
N LEU A 64 21.00 -19.97 -0.11
CA LEU A 64 19.96 -20.92 -0.51
C LEU A 64 19.37 -20.47 -1.85
N LEU A 65 19.38 -21.34 -2.86
CA LEU A 65 18.70 -21.12 -4.13
C LEU A 65 17.51 -22.08 -4.27
N ILE A 66 16.31 -21.52 -4.40
CA ILE A 66 15.13 -22.23 -4.92
C ILE A 66 15.15 -22.05 -6.44
N SER A 67 15.58 -23.09 -7.13
CA SER A 67 15.90 -23.06 -8.55
C SER A 67 14.67 -22.93 -9.44
N GLU A 68 14.81 -22.35 -10.63
CA GLU A 68 13.77 -22.38 -11.66
C GLU A 68 13.36 -23.80 -12.07
N ARG A 69 14.17 -24.81 -11.73
CA ARG A 69 13.88 -26.23 -11.99
C ARG A 69 12.67 -26.75 -11.22
N ILE A 70 12.30 -26.13 -10.10
CA ILE A 70 11.10 -26.51 -9.33
C ILE A 70 9.79 -26.12 -10.03
N LYS A 71 9.86 -25.33 -11.10
CA LYS A 71 8.68 -24.85 -11.83
C LYS A 71 7.62 -24.16 -10.96
N ASP A 72 6.37 -24.61 -11.01
CA ASP A 72 5.22 -24.26 -10.19
C ASP A 72 5.10 -25.13 -8.93
N GLY A 73 6.13 -25.91 -8.62
CA GLY A 73 6.24 -26.71 -7.41
C GLY A 73 6.36 -25.85 -6.15
N LYS A 74 6.10 -26.47 -5.01
CA LYS A 74 6.14 -25.83 -3.69
C LYS A 74 7.44 -26.14 -2.96
N VAL A 75 7.81 -25.29 -2.02
CA VAL A 75 8.91 -25.55 -1.07
C VAL A 75 8.49 -25.09 0.32
N PHE A 76 8.83 -25.89 1.32
CA PHE A 76 8.56 -25.61 2.72
C PHE A 76 9.88 -25.47 3.49
N LEU A 77 10.10 -24.33 4.13
CA LEU A 77 11.28 -24.05 4.96
C LEU A 77 10.84 -23.93 6.42
N LYS A 78 11.06 -24.99 7.21
CA LYS A 78 10.55 -25.10 8.59
C LYS A 78 11.67 -25.03 9.61
N ASN A 79 11.73 -23.99 10.43
CA ASN A 79 12.82 -23.76 11.38
C ASN A 79 14.19 -23.79 10.66
N VAL A 80 14.31 -22.96 9.62
CA VAL A 80 15.51 -22.85 8.77
C VAL A 80 16.15 -21.49 8.97
N ILE A 81 17.47 -21.46 9.10
CA ILE A 81 18.26 -20.22 9.13
C ILE A 81 19.14 -20.19 7.90
N VAL A 82 18.98 -19.18 7.05
CA VAL A 82 19.87 -18.91 5.92
C VAL A 82 20.79 -17.75 6.32
N LYS A 83 22.09 -18.04 6.50
CA LYS A 83 23.07 -17.00 6.88
C LYS A 83 23.54 -16.18 5.68
N GLY A 84 23.56 -16.76 4.50
CA GLY A 84 23.75 -16.05 3.24
C GLY A 84 22.44 -15.46 2.70
N ARG A 85 22.31 -15.45 1.38
CA ARG A 85 21.14 -14.96 0.67
C ARG A 85 20.22 -16.10 0.26
N LEU A 86 18.92 -15.92 0.47
CA LEU A 86 17.88 -16.77 -0.13
C LEU A 86 17.49 -16.18 -1.50
N THR A 87 17.61 -16.96 -2.57
CA THR A 87 17.18 -16.56 -3.93
C THR A 87 16.06 -17.47 -4.40
N ILE A 88 14.95 -16.89 -4.82
CA ILE A 88 13.76 -17.60 -5.32
C ILE A 88 13.62 -17.34 -6.82
N ARG A 89 13.73 -18.40 -7.63
CA ARG A 89 13.60 -18.37 -9.10
C ARG A 89 12.51 -19.30 -9.65
N GLY A 90 12.03 -20.24 -8.84
CA GLY A 90 10.88 -21.09 -9.12
C GLY A 90 9.71 -20.80 -8.17
N GLY A 91 8.71 -21.68 -8.16
CA GLY A 91 7.47 -21.55 -7.40
C GLY A 91 6.46 -20.58 -8.03
N TRP A 92 6.55 -20.37 -9.35
CA TRP A 92 5.64 -19.44 -10.03
C TRP A 92 4.21 -20.00 -10.05
N ASP A 93 3.22 -19.13 -9.92
CA ASP A 93 1.80 -19.52 -9.78
C ASP A 93 1.55 -20.49 -8.59
N SER A 94 2.47 -20.46 -7.63
CA SER A 94 2.51 -21.38 -6.49
C SER A 94 3.14 -20.69 -5.30
N ARG A 95 3.41 -21.47 -4.26
CA ARG A 95 3.76 -20.97 -2.94
C ARG A 95 5.07 -21.56 -2.42
N ILE A 96 5.92 -20.68 -1.93
CA ILE A 96 7.02 -20.98 -1.03
C ILE A 96 6.57 -20.61 0.38
N THR A 97 6.67 -21.52 1.34
CA THR A 97 6.25 -21.29 2.73
C THR A 97 7.45 -21.32 3.66
N GLY A 98 7.65 -20.27 4.45
CA GLY A 98 8.61 -20.20 5.54
C GLY A 98 7.92 -20.23 6.89
N THR A 99 8.14 -21.27 7.70
CA THR A 99 7.61 -21.39 9.06
C THR A 99 8.78 -21.31 10.03
N ASN A 100 8.87 -20.26 10.86
CA ASN A 100 10.07 -19.95 11.65
C ASN A 100 11.35 -19.83 10.77
N LEU A 101 11.22 -19.24 9.59
CA LEU A 101 12.33 -18.99 8.66
C LEU A 101 13.05 -17.70 9.02
N VAL A 102 14.39 -17.75 9.10
CA VAL A 102 15.21 -16.56 9.31
C VAL A 102 16.18 -16.38 8.15
N ALA A 103 16.13 -15.22 7.50
CA ALA A 103 17.12 -14.82 6.49
C ALA A 103 17.35 -13.31 6.50
N ALA A 104 18.60 -12.88 6.36
CA ALA A 104 18.90 -11.45 6.29
C ALA A 104 18.44 -10.82 4.95
N SER A 105 18.55 -11.57 3.85
CA SER A 105 18.24 -11.08 2.51
C SER A 105 17.58 -12.16 1.65
N VAL A 106 16.50 -11.76 0.98
CA VAL A 106 15.79 -12.55 -0.02
C VAL A 106 15.80 -11.80 -1.35
N VAL A 107 15.99 -12.52 -2.45
CA VAL A 107 15.80 -12.00 -3.82
C VAL A 107 14.79 -12.88 -4.55
N ILE A 108 13.70 -12.29 -5.04
CA ILE A 108 12.74 -12.96 -5.91
C ILE A 108 12.98 -12.46 -7.34
N ASP A 109 13.42 -13.36 -8.22
CA ASP A 109 13.89 -13.06 -9.58
C ASP A 109 13.51 -14.21 -10.52
N THR A 110 12.21 -14.32 -10.80
CA THR A 110 11.69 -15.33 -11.73
C THR A 110 11.80 -14.83 -13.17
N LYS A 111 12.01 -15.76 -14.11
CA LYS A 111 12.05 -15.45 -15.55
C LYS A 111 10.66 -15.30 -16.19
N ARG A 112 9.60 -15.53 -15.42
CA ARG A 112 8.20 -15.46 -15.87
C ARG A 112 7.53 -14.22 -15.28
N ARG A 113 6.46 -13.77 -15.93
CA ARG A 113 5.58 -12.71 -15.39
C ARG A 113 4.71 -13.22 -14.25
N ASP A 114 4.54 -14.54 -14.13
CA ASP A 114 3.74 -15.18 -13.09
C ASP A 114 4.37 -14.93 -11.71
N ALA A 115 3.53 -14.50 -10.77
CA ALA A 115 3.97 -14.17 -9.42
C ALA A 115 4.31 -15.44 -8.63
N VAL A 116 5.31 -15.32 -7.75
CA VAL A 116 5.55 -16.31 -6.68
C VAL A 116 4.86 -15.80 -5.42
N GLU A 117 4.11 -16.66 -4.75
CA GLU A 117 3.65 -16.38 -3.40
C GLU A 117 4.70 -16.82 -2.38
N PHE A 118 5.14 -15.88 -1.55
CA PHE A 118 6.02 -16.16 -0.44
C PHE A 118 5.27 -15.89 0.86
N LEU A 119 4.86 -16.97 1.52
CA LEU A 119 4.13 -16.95 2.78
C LEU A 119 5.10 -17.15 3.94
N LEU A 120 5.02 -16.28 4.94
CA LEU A 120 5.73 -16.41 6.20
C LEU A 120 4.77 -16.65 7.37
N GLU A 121 5.07 -17.68 8.15
CA GLU A 121 4.30 -18.13 9.30
C GLU A 121 5.14 -18.07 10.58
N ASP A 122 4.48 -18.05 11.73
CA ASP A 122 5.09 -18.12 13.07
C ASP A 122 6.13 -17.01 13.32
N LYS A 123 7.33 -17.35 13.78
CA LYS A 123 8.38 -16.39 14.16
C LYS A 123 9.36 -16.13 13.02
N SER A 124 8.88 -16.21 11.78
CA SER A 124 9.70 -15.93 10.60
C SER A 124 10.12 -14.47 10.56
N ARG A 125 11.35 -14.22 10.10
CA ARG A 125 11.98 -12.89 10.02
C ARG A 125 12.85 -12.77 8.79
N ILE A 126 12.50 -11.84 7.92
CA ILE A 126 13.25 -11.50 6.71
C ILE A 126 13.67 -10.04 6.76
N GLY A 127 14.99 -9.81 6.66
CA GLY A 127 15.58 -8.47 6.76
C GLY A 127 15.19 -7.54 5.61
N VAL A 128 15.49 -7.98 4.39
CA VAL A 128 15.12 -7.29 3.15
C VAL A 128 14.71 -8.30 2.09
N VAL A 129 13.62 -8.01 1.39
CA VAL A 129 13.18 -8.72 0.19
C VAL A 129 13.36 -7.81 -1.02
N GLN A 130 14.20 -8.20 -1.97
CA GLN A 130 14.31 -7.51 -3.25
C GLN A 130 13.44 -8.20 -4.31
N LEU A 131 12.45 -7.49 -4.83
CA LEU A 131 11.57 -7.96 -5.89
C LEU A 131 12.08 -7.50 -7.26
N ARG A 132 12.54 -8.46 -8.05
CA ARG A 132 12.94 -8.28 -9.46
C ARG A 132 11.90 -8.83 -10.44
N SER A 133 10.92 -9.55 -9.94
CA SER A 133 9.77 -10.11 -10.65
C SER A 133 8.52 -9.94 -9.79
N ASN A 134 7.35 -10.15 -10.40
CA ASN A 134 6.06 -10.11 -9.70
C ASN A 134 6.04 -11.08 -8.52
N ALA A 135 5.40 -10.68 -7.42
CA ALA A 135 5.35 -11.48 -6.22
C ALA A 135 4.12 -11.15 -5.37
N ILE A 136 3.74 -12.14 -4.56
CA ILE A 136 2.80 -11.98 -3.46
C ILE A 136 3.61 -12.20 -2.18
N LEU A 137 3.65 -11.20 -1.31
CA LEU A 137 4.26 -11.31 0.01
C LEU A 137 3.13 -11.33 1.04
N ASP A 138 3.06 -12.43 1.78
CA ASP A 138 2.05 -12.66 2.81
C ASP A 138 2.76 -13.02 4.12
N ASP A 139 2.69 -12.14 5.11
CA ASP A 139 3.10 -12.44 6.48
C ASP A 139 1.95 -12.25 7.48
N SER A 140 0.71 -12.36 7.00
CA SER A 140 -0.49 -12.25 7.84
C SER A 140 -0.57 -13.35 8.92
N GLU A 141 0.15 -14.45 8.73
CA GLU A 141 0.29 -15.56 9.71
C GLU A 141 1.58 -15.46 10.55
N CYS A 142 2.36 -14.38 10.42
CA CYS A 142 3.51 -14.14 11.28
C CYS A 142 3.10 -13.57 12.65
N SER A 143 3.73 -14.11 13.68
CA SER A 143 3.68 -13.62 15.07
C SER A 143 4.91 -12.78 15.44
N SER A 144 5.78 -12.49 14.47
CA SER A 144 7.00 -11.70 14.65
C SER A 144 7.18 -10.65 13.56
N GLU A 145 8.41 -10.24 13.22
CA GLU A 145 8.66 -9.13 12.29
C GLU A 145 8.36 -9.43 10.81
N GLY A 146 8.14 -10.70 10.43
CA GLY A 146 7.75 -11.08 9.08
C GLY A 146 8.69 -10.51 8.02
N PHE A 147 8.13 -9.79 7.05
CA PHE A 147 8.85 -9.03 6.03
C PHE A 147 9.13 -7.60 6.50
N MET A 148 10.35 -7.34 6.99
CA MET A 148 10.68 -5.99 7.46
C MET A 148 10.74 -4.96 6.32
N ASN A 149 11.60 -5.18 5.33
CA ASN A 149 11.80 -4.22 4.24
C ASN A 149 11.58 -4.91 2.88
N VAL A 150 10.83 -4.26 2.01
CA VAL A 150 10.56 -4.70 0.64
C VAL A 150 11.10 -3.67 -0.34
N ASP A 151 11.99 -4.09 -1.22
CA ASP A 151 12.57 -3.27 -2.29
C ASP A 151 12.06 -3.75 -3.66
N ILE A 152 11.14 -3.00 -4.25
CA ILE A 152 10.55 -3.29 -5.54
C ILE A 152 11.37 -2.61 -6.64
N VAL A 153 12.25 -3.39 -7.27
CA VAL A 153 13.25 -2.86 -8.20
C VAL A 153 12.81 -3.03 -9.65
N ARG A 154 12.12 -4.14 -9.97
CA ARG A 154 11.68 -4.43 -11.35
C ARG A 154 10.31 -5.11 -11.46
N ALA A 155 9.65 -5.43 -10.35
CA ALA A 155 8.31 -6.02 -10.40
C ALA A 155 7.29 -5.01 -10.95
N GLU A 156 6.34 -5.51 -11.74
CA GLU A 156 5.21 -4.74 -12.28
C GLU A 156 3.98 -4.92 -11.38
N ASP A 157 3.71 -6.13 -10.90
CA ASP A 157 2.59 -6.46 -10.03
C ASP A 157 3.07 -7.03 -8.69
N VAL A 158 2.67 -6.40 -7.59
CA VAL A 158 2.99 -6.83 -6.23
C VAL A 158 1.73 -6.89 -5.38
N ARG A 159 1.51 -8.01 -4.69
CA ARG A 159 0.47 -8.12 -3.66
C ARG A 159 1.10 -8.20 -2.29
N LEU A 160 0.58 -7.42 -1.35
CA LEU A 160 1.04 -7.38 0.03
C LEU A 160 -0.13 -7.73 0.97
N GLU A 161 0.11 -8.65 1.91
CA GLU A 161 -0.82 -9.04 2.97
C GLU A 161 -0.03 -9.14 4.29
N GLY A 162 -0.50 -8.48 5.36
CA GLY A 162 0.18 -8.45 6.66
C GLY A 162 0.91 -7.13 6.98
N ASP A 163 2.04 -7.18 7.69
CA ASP A 163 2.68 -6.03 8.34
C ASP A 163 4.07 -5.72 7.74
N PHE A 164 4.28 -4.50 7.25
CA PHE A 164 5.52 -4.12 6.58
C PHE A 164 6.15 -2.85 7.20
N ASN A 165 7.43 -2.89 7.59
CA ASN A 165 8.10 -1.69 8.12
C ASN A 165 8.38 -0.68 7.01
N THR A 166 8.99 -1.13 5.91
CA THR A 166 9.30 -0.25 4.77
C THR A 166 9.01 -0.95 3.45
N VAL A 167 8.25 -0.29 2.58
CA VAL A 167 8.10 -0.68 1.18
C VAL A 167 8.71 0.43 0.33
N ASN A 168 9.76 0.10 -0.42
CA ASN A 168 10.40 0.97 -1.38
C ASN A 168 10.06 0.50 -2.78
N PHE A 169 9.75 1.42 -3.70
CA PHE A 169 9.71 1.06 -5.11
C PHE A 169 10.43 2.08 -5.99
N SER A 170 11.23 1.55 -6.92
CA SER A 170 11.88 2.29 -8.00
C SER A 170 11.49 1.76 -9.38
N ALA A 171 10.78 0.62 -9.44
CA ALA A 171 10.14 0.13 -10.66
C ALA A 171 9.10 1.16 -11.13
N GLY A 172 9.17 1.56 -12.40
CA GLY A 172 8.20 2.47 -13.00
C GLY A 172 6.91 1.75 -13.36
N GLY A 173 5.77 2.33 -12.97
CA GLY A 173 4.44 1.80 -13.26
C GLY A 173 4.09 0.55 -12.46
N VAL A 174 4.65 0.38 -11.26
CA VAL A 174 4.30 -0.75 -10.39
C VAL A 174 2.84 -0.62 -9.92
N ASP A 175 2.10 -1.72 -9.96
CA ASP A 175 0.81 -1.91 -9.32
C ASP A 175 1.03 -2.67 -7.99
N ILE A 176 0.80 -1.99 -6.86
CA ILE A 176 0.86 -2.57 -5.52
C ILE A 176 -0.56 -2.72 -4.96
N ARG A 177 -1.03 -3.97 -4.88
CA ARG A 177 -2.31 -4.33 -4.29
C ARG A 177 -2.16 -4.74 -2.84
N CYS A 178 -2.69 -3.93 -1.93
CA CYS A 178 -2.78 -4.22 -0.51
C CYS A 178 -4.05 -5.06 -0.21
N ARG A 179 -3.87 -6.21 0.46
CA ARG A 179 -4.95 -7.09 0.93
C ARG A 179 -4.84 -7.21 2.45
N ALA A 180 -5.30 -6.19 3.16
CA ALA A 180 -5.05 -6.00 4.59
C ALA A 180 -3.55 -5.92 4.87
N ALA A 181 -2.90 -4.96 4.20
CA ALA A 181 -1.49 -4.65 4.44
C ALA A 181 -1.34 -3.36 5.26
N ASP A 182 -0.58 -3.44 6.34
CA ASP A 182 -0.21 -2.28 7.17
C ASP A 182 1.25 -1.91 6.87
N ILE A 183 1.42 -0.86 6.05
CA ILE A 183 2.72 -0.37 5.62
C ILE A 183 3.09 0.83 6.49
N ARG A 184 4.11 0.69 7.35
CA ARG A 184 4.56 1.79 8.19
C ARG A 184 5.16 2.95 7.36
N THR A 185 6.05 2.63 6.42
CA THR A 185 6.67 3.62 5.53
C THR A 185 6.65 3.15 4.08
N LEU A 186 6.03 3.92 3.20
CA LEU A 186 6.08 3.74 1.75
C LEU A 186 7.02 4.78 1.15
N ASN A 187 8.01 4.36 0.37
CA ASN A 187 8.92 5.24 -0.36
C ASN A 187 8.76 5.03 -1.88
N ALA A 188 8.07 5.97 -2.52
CA ALA A 188 7.81 5.97 -3.95
C ALA A 188 8.89 6.77 -4.68
N ARG A 189 9.82 6.08 -5.35
CA ARG A 189 10.92 6.70 -6.13
C ARG A 189 10.67 6.69 -7.64
N SER A 190 9.50 6.21 -8.06
CA SER A 190 9.02 6.19 -9.44
C SER A 190 7.50 6.30 -9.45
N GLY A 191 6.88 6.38 -10.63
CA GLY A 191 5.42 6.31 -10.75
C GLY A 191 4.89 4.90 -10.43
N GLY A 192 3.68 4.81 -9.89
CA GLY A 192 3.06 3.54 -9.48
C GLY A 192 1.71 3.76 -8.79
N ASP A 193 0.87 2.72 -8.81
CA ASP A 193 -0.47 2.72 -8.25
C ASP A 193 -0.52 1.84 -7.01
N ILE A 194 -0.98 2.39 -5.89
CA ILE A 194 -1.08 1.68 -4.61
C ILE A 194 -2.54 1.72 -4.16
N TRP A 195 -3.16 0.54 -4.06
CA TRP A 195 -4.60 0.43 -3.80
C TRP A 195 -4.96 -0.83 -3.02
N GLY A 196 -6.25 -0.96 -2.71
CA GLY A 196 -6.79 -2.04 -1.90
C GLY A 196 -7.17 -1.57 -0.51
N TYR A 197 -6.92 -2.40 0.50
CA TYR A 197 -7.30 -2.12 1.90
C TYR A 197 -6.15 -2.45 2.86
N GLY A 198 -6.13 -1.73 3.97
CA GLY A 198 -5.02 -1.69 4.92
C GLY A 198 -4.70 -0.25 5.29
N SER A 199 -3.50 0.00 5.80
CA SER A 199 -3.05 1.34 6.18
C SER A 199 -1.66 1.67 5.64
N ILE A 200 -1.42 2.97 5.41
CA ILE A 200 -0.09 3.50 5.14
C ILE A 200 0.20 4.54 6.21
N GLY A 201 1.24 4.35 7.01
CA GLY A 201 1.65 5.31 8.03
C GLY A 201 2.18 6.60 7.40
N THR A 202 3.35 6.52 6.77
CA THR A 202 3.96 7.63 6.01
C THR A 202 4.21 7.22 4.57
N ALA A 203 3.76 8.05 3.62
CA ALA A 203 4.10 7.94 2.21
C ALA A 203 5.07 9.05 1.81
N ASN A 204 6.31 8.69 1.47
CA ASN A 204 7.30 9.60 0.90
C ASN A 204 7.28 9.46 -0.63
N ILE A 205 6.85 10.52 -1.32
CA ILE A 205 6.61 10.56 -2.75
C ILE A 205 7.68 11.42 -3.40
N GLY A 206 8.64 10.77 -4.06
CA GLY A 206 9.78 11.40 -4.71
C GLY A 206 9.73 11.37 -6.25
N SER A 207 8.58 11.05 -6.84
CA SER A 207 8.37 11.02 -8.29
C SER A 207 6.95 11.43 -8.65
N ASP A 208 6.78 11.98 -9.85
CA ASP A 208 5.49 12.11 -10.51
C ASP A 208 4.89 10.71 -10.83
N GLY A 209 3.58 10.68 -11.05
CA GLY A 209 2.86 9.47 -11.48
C GLY A 209 2.55 8.49 -10.36
N VAL A 210 2.59 8.93 -9.10
CA VAL A 210 2.19 8.12 -7.94
C VAL A 210 0.71 8.32 -7.64
N THR A 211 -0.04 7.22 -7.58
CA THR A 211 -1.44 7.20 -7.16
C THR A 211 -1.59 6.38 -5.88
N LEU A 212 -2.24 6.94 -4.87
CA LEU A 212 -2.60 6.29 -3.63
C LEU A 212 -4.12 6.30 -3.46
N ASP A 213 -4.77 5.14 -3.54
CA ASP A 213 -6.18 5.01 -3.16
C ASP A 213 -6.34 4.93 -1.63
N ILE A 214 -5.31 4.43 -0.95
CA ILE A 214 -5.23 4.42 0.51
C ILE A 214 -4.75 5.79 0.98
N ILE A 215 -5.53 6.45 1.84
CA ILE A 215 -5.14 7.74 2.45
C ILE A 215 -4.04 7.46 3.49
N PRO A 216 -2.80 7.95 3.30
CA PRO A 216 -1.75 7.74 4.29
C PRO A 216 -1.97 8.62 5.52
N GLY A 217 -1.43 8.19 6.67
CA GLY A 217 -1.38 9.02 7.88
C GLY A 217 -0.66 10.34 7.64
N THR A 218 0.42 10.31 6.85
CA THR A 218 1.15 11.48 6.34
C THR A 218 1.64 11.23 4.93
N ALA A 219 1.46 12.20 4.03
CA ALA A 219 2.07 12.22 2.71
C ALA A 219 3.12 13.32 2.64
N ASN A 220 4.36 12.97 2.31
CA ASN A 220 5.46 13.90 2.02
C ASN A 220 5.73 13.87 0.52
N ILE A 221 5.31 14.91 -0.19
CA ILE A 221 5.52 15.04 -1.64
C ILE A 221 6.73 15.95 -1.87
N ALA A 222 7.75 15.42 -2.54
CA ALA A 222 8.97 16.14 -2.83
C ALA A 222 8.72 17.38 -3.72
N GLU A 223 9.67 18.32 -3.70
CA GLU A 223 9.67 19.48 -4.60
C GLU A 223 9.54 19.03 -6.06
N ASP A 224 8.85 19.85 -6.85
CA ASP A 224 8.54 19.61 -8.27
C ASP A 224 7.73 18.32 -8.58
N CYS A 225 7.31 17.56 -7.57
CA CYS A 225 6.53 16.33 -7.73
C CYS A 225 5.02 16.55 -7.50
N ARG A 226 4.22 15.66 -8.07
CA ARG A 226 2.76 15.59 -7.94
C ARG A 226 2.31 14.16 -7.67
N ALA A 227 1.28 14.03 -6.86
CA ALA A 227 0.66 12.74 -6.52
C ALA A 227 -0.86 12.82 -6.62
N TYR A 228 -1.50 11.69 -6.90
CA TYR A 228 -2.94 11.52 -6.77
C TYR A 228 -3.23 10.74 -5.49
N ILE A 229 -3.98 11.32 -4.56
CA ILE A 229 -4.34 10.67 -3.31
C ILE A 229 -5.86 10.70 -3.20
N GLY A 230 -6.51 9.55 -3.06
CA GLY A 230 -7.97 9.41 -3.09
C GLY A 230 -8.60 10.03 -4.34
N GLY A 231 -7.91 9.96 -5.48
CA GLY A 231 -8.35 10.52 -6.76
C GLY A 231 -8.17 12.04 -6.93
N LYS A 232 -7.75 12.79 -5.90
CA LYS A 232 -7.43 14.24 -6.05
C LYS A 232 -5.92 14.47 -6.15
N ARG A 233 -5.55 15.48 -6.95
CA ARG A 233 -4.16 15.85 -7.19
C ARG A 233 -3.59 16.73 -6.09
N PHE A 234 -2.46 16.32 -5.52
CA PHE A 234 -1.63 17.08 -4.59
C PHE A 234 -0.30 17.46 -5.26
N THR A 235 0.33 18.52 -4.76
CA THR A 235 1.63 19.03 -5.22
C THR A 235 2.64 18.89 -4.08
N ALA A 236 3.87 19.35 -4.28
CA ALA A 236 4.90 19.40 -3.23
C ALA A 236 4.36 19.92 -1.89
N GLY A 237 4.77 19.28 -0.80
CA GLY A 237 4.36 19.60 0.57
C GLY A 237 4.15 18.38 1.45
N THR A 238 3.92 18.64 2.74
CA THR A 238 3.53 17.61 3.72
C THR A 238 2.06 17.77 4.05
N TYR A 239 1.30 16.68 3.94
CA TYR A 239 -0.13 16.63 4.21
C TYR A 239 -0.45 15.54 5.23
N LYS A 240 -1.19 15.89 6.27
CA LYS A 240 -1.77 14.93 7.21
C LYS A 240 -3.04 14.31 6.63
N ALA A 241 -3.40 13.12 7.09
CA ALA A 241 -4.63 12.43 6.68
C ALA A 241 -5.90 13.32 6.78
N SER A 242 -5.98 14.17 7.80
CA SER A 242 -7.11 15.10 7.97
C SER A 242 -7.19 16.15 6.86
N GLU A 243 -6.06 16.71 6.43
CA GLU A 243 -5.97 17.73 5.38
C GLU A 243 -6.26 17.12 4.01
N ILE A 244 -5.79 15.89 3.79
CA ILE A 244 -6.11 15.10 2.59
C ILE A 244 -7.62 14.86 2.55
N THR A 245 -8.19 14.33 3.62
CA THR A 245 -9.63 14.01 3.71
C THR A 245 -10.50 15.24 3.54
N GLU A 246 -10.11 16.37 4.15
CA GLU A 246 -10.80 17.65 3.99
C GLU A 246 -10.88 18.05 2.51
N ARG A 247 -9.76 17.95 1.79
CA ARG A 247 -9.70 18.26 0.36
C ARG A 247 -10.48 17.26 -0.50
N LEU A 248 -10.58 16.01 -0.08
CA LEU A 248 -11.35 14.96 -0.74
C LEU A 248 -12.86 15.18 -0.66
N ASN A 249 -13.36 15.86 0.37
CA ASN A 249 -14.78 16.15 0.46
C ASN A 249 -15.31 16.96 -0.73
N ASP A 250 -16.57 16.72 -1.07
CA ASP A 250 -17.33 17.50 -2.04
C ASP A 250 -18.43 18.24 -1.29
N PRO A 251 -18.17 19.49 -0.84
CA PRO A 251 -19.10 20.26 -0.05
C PRO A 251 -20.46 20.45 -0.73
N ILE A 252 -21.47 20.84 0.04
CA ILE A 252 -22.80 21.16 -0.49
C ILE A 252 -22.70 22.34 -1.47
N ASP A 253 -23.08 22.16 -2.72
CA ASP A 253 -23.01 23.18 -3.76
C ASP A 253 -24.39 23.70 -4.21
N ASN A 254 -25.46 23.17 -3.61
CA ASN A 254 -26.84 23.44 -3.97
C ASN A 254 -27.66 24.10 -2.85
N LEU A 255 -27.02 24.85 -1.95
CA LEU A 255 -27.74 25.73 -1.02
C LEU A 255 -28.54 26.73 -1.84
N ARG A 256 -29.84 26.85 -1.54
CA ARG A 256 -30.76 27.81 -2.17
C ARG A 256 -31.52 28.56 -1.08
N ALA A 257 -31.79 29.84 -1.31
CA ALA A 257 -32.47 30.73 -0.38
C ALA A 257 -33.82 31.22 -0.93
N PHE A 258 -34.81 31.30 -0.05
CA PHE A 258 -36.17 31.74 -0.32
C PHE A 258 -36.55 32.80 0.73
N PRO A 259 -36.46 34.10 0.40
CA PRO A 259 -36.80 35.18 1.34
C PRO A 259 -38.27 35.12 1.77
N GLY A 260 -38.53 35.56 3.00
CA GLY A 260 -39.87 35.80 3.56
C GLY A 260 -39.85 37.01 4.50
N ASP A 261 -40.94 37.23 5.24
CA ASP A 261 -41.03 38.32 6.21
C ASP A 261 -40.15 38.04 7.43
N LYS A 262 -39.07 38.83 7.59
CA LYS A 262 -38.06 38.72 8.66
C LYS A 262 -37.36 37.36 8.74
N GLU A 263 -37.42 36.58 7.67
CA GLU A 263 -36.83 35.26 7.57
C GLU A 263 -36.31 34.93 6.17
N VAL A 264 -35.47 33.90 6.09
CA VAL A 264 -35.08 33.24 4.85
C VAL A 264 -35.15 31.74 5.05
N ARG A 265 -35.88 31.03 4.18
CA ARG A 265 -35.93 29.57 4.14
C ARG A 265 -34.87 29.04 3.17
N PHE A 266 -34.31 27.89 3.46
CA PHE A 266 -33.24 27.28 2.67
C PHE A 266 -33.55 25.83 2.32
N THR A 267 -33.05 25.39 1.17
CA THR A 267 -33.00 23.96 0.79
C THR A 267 -31.58 23.60 0.37
N PHE A 268 -31.15 22.37 0.67
CA PHE A 268 -29.82 21.87 0.34
C PHE A 268 -29.78 20.33 0.34
N SER A 269 -28.77 19.77 -0.32
CA SER A 269 -28.47 18.34 -0.26
C SER A 269 -28.11 17.89 1.15
N ARG A 270 -28.53 16.68 1.52
CA ARG A 270 -28.29 16.12 2.86
C ARG A 270 -26.79 16.06 3.21
N PRO A 271 -26.34 16.64 4.35
CA PRO A 271 -24.95 16.59 4.83
C PRO A 271 -24.65 15.22 5.47
N SER A 272 -24.61 14.18 4.64
CA SER A 272 -24.51 12.79 5.09
C SER A 272 -23.26 12.53 5.94
N GLY A 273 -23.46 12.00 7.15
CA GLY A 273 -22.38 11.68 8.09
C GLY A 273 -21.81 12.88 8.85
N ALA A 274 -22.38 14.08 8.69
CA ALA A 274 -21.89 15.26 9.38
C ALA A 274 -22.03 15.15 10.91
N THR A 275 -21.01 15.59 11.63
CA THR A 275 -21.03 15.74 13.09
C THR A 275 -21.53 17.12 13.51
N SER A 276 -21.42 18.12 12.64
CA SER A 276 -21.99 19.46 12.84
C SER A 276 -22.47 20.06 11.52
N VAL A 277 -23.57 20.81 11.57
CA VAL A 277 -24.11 21.56 10.44
C VAL A 277 -24.55 22.91 10.97
N VAL A 278 -23.96 23.99 10.46
CA VAL A 278 -24.25 25.36 10.92
C VAL A 278 -24.55 26.25 9.73
N LEU A 279 -25.71 26.91 9.74
CA LEU A 279 -25.96 28.00 8.81
C LEU A 279 -25.30 29.27 9.32
N LYS A 280 -24.43 29.88 8.51
CA LYS A 280 -23.80 31.16 8.77
C LYS A 280 -24.51 32.26 7.99
N VAL A 281 -24.56 33.45 8.58
CA VAL A 281 -25.08 34.68 7.98
C VAL A 281 -24.03 35.78 8.04
N SER A 282 -24.01 36.64 7.04
CA SER A 282 -23.16 37.83 6.93
C SER A 282 -23.99 39.00 6.40
N ASP A 283 -23.82 40.17 7.02
CA ASP A 283 -24.40 41.47 6.62
C ASP A 283 -23.34 42.40 5.99
N ASP A 284 -22.10 41.94 5.82
CA ASP A 284 -20.96 42.71 5.32
C ASP A 284 -20.34 42.11 4.05
N LYS A 285 -21.17 41.42 3.25
CA LYS A 285 -20.80 40.79 1.98
C LYS A 285 -19.76 39.66 2.12
N GLY A 286 -19.89 38.88 3.18
CA GLY A 286 -19.09 37.69 3.44
C GLY A 286 -17.72 37.96 4.09
N ARG A 287 -17.48 39.19 4.58
CA ARG A 287 -16.23 39.53 5.28
C ARG A 287 -16.21 38.96 6.70
N THR A 288 -17.32 39.01 7.40
CA THR A 288 -17.53 38.38 8.71
C THR A 288 -18.75 37.48 8.69
N TRP A 289 -18.69 36.39 9.46
CA TRP A 289 -19.73 35.36 9.48
C TRP A 289 -20.14 35.05 10.92
N LYS A 290 -21.43 35.19 11.21
CA LYS A 290 -22.05 34.80 12.49
C LYS A 290 -22.97 33.59 12.29
N ASN A 291 -23.30 32.88 13.36
CA ASN A 291 -24.32 31.84 13.27
C ASN A 291 -25.67 32.49 12.97
N ALA A 292 -26.38 31.98 11.98
CA ALA A 292 -27.77 32.37 11.74
C ALA A 292 -28.63 31.83 12.89
N ASN A 293 -29.70 32.55 13.24
CA ASN A 293 -30.68 32.06 14.19
C ASN A 293 -31.59 31.03 13.49
N THR A 294 -31.30 29.75 13.72
CA THR A 294 -32.03 28.60 13.16
C THR A 294 -32.45 27.63 14.26
N GLY A 295 -33.33 26.69 13.93
CA GLY A 295 -33.43 25.46 14.71
C GLY A 295 -32.16 24.59 14.60
N THR A 296 -32.13 23.47 15.32
CA THR A 296 -31.02 22.51 15.25
C THR A 296 -30.91 21.90 13.86
N LEU A 297 -29.74 22.01 13.24
CA LEU A 297 -29.39 21.32 12.00
C LEU A 297 -28.49 20.12 12.32
N ASN A 298 -28.64 19.04 11.55
CA ASN A 298 -27.88 17.80 11.73
C ASN A 298 -27.65 17.09 10.38
N LYS A 299 -27.03 15.91 10.42
CA LYS A 299 -26.71 15.08 9.25
C LYS A 299 -27.90 14.71 8.35
N ASP A 300 -29.13 14.81 8.85
CA ASP A 300 -30.36 14.46 8.14
C ASP A 300 -31.12 15.70 7.60
N SER A 301 -30.68 16.91 7.97
CA SER A 301 -31.30 18.15 7.51
C SER A 301 -31.17 18.32 6.00
N THR A 302 -32.26 18.75 5.36
CA THR A 302 -32.31 19.13 3.93
C THR A 302 -32.86 20.55 3.73
N SER A 303 -33.19 21.23 4.83
CA SER A 303 -33.67 22.60 4.87
C SER A 303 -33.29 23.28 6.17
N ALA A 304 -33.36 24.61 6.17
CA ALA A 304 -33.17 25.46 7.35
C ALA A 304 -34.05 26.72 7.22
N THR A 305 -34.37 27.37 8.33
CA THR A 305 -35.00 28.69 8.33
C THR A 305 -34.19 29.61 9.23
N ALA A 306 -33.65 30.68 8.66
CA ALA A 306 -33.01 31.76 9.42
C ALA A 306 -34.06 32.83 9.75
N THR A 307 -34.24 33.14 11.04
CA THR A 307 -35.24 34.13 11.52
C THR A 307 -34.57 35.32 12.19
N GLY A 308 -35.36 36.35 12.52
CA GLY A 308 -34.86 37.55 13.21
C GLY A 308 -34.06 38.47 12.30
N LEU A 309 -34.31 38.42 11.00
CA LEU A 309 -33.67 39.26 9.99
C LEU A 309 -34.46 40.56 9.81
N THR A 310 -33.79 41.61 9.33
CA THR A 310 -34.45 42.88 9.02
C THR A 310 -34.86 42.92 7.56
N ASN A 311 -36.13 43.24 7.27
CA ASN A 311 -36.60 43.40 5.90
C ASN A 311 -35.87 44.54 5.19
N GLY A 312 -35.62 44.37 3.89
CA GLY A 312 -34.88 45.32 3.06
C GLY A 312 -33.35 45.28 3.23
N VAL A 313 -32.82 44.48 4.16
CA VAL A 313 -31.37 44.27 4.32
C VAL A 313 -30.94 43.03 3.52
N GLU A 314 -29.93 43.18 2.65
CA GLU A 314 -29.33 42.05 1.93
C GLU A 314 -28.36 41.30 2.84
N TYR A 315 -28.54 39.99 2.94
CA TYR A 315 -27.67 39.09 3.69
C TYR A 315 -27.05 38.02 2.79
N TYR A 316 -25.89 37.52 3.20
CA TYR A 316 -25.15 36.41 2.58
C TYR A 316 -25.19 35.22 3.52
N PHE A 317 -25.38 34.02 2.98
CA PHE A 317 -25.51 32.78 3.75
C PHE A 317 -24.65 31.67 3.16
N LYS A 318 -24.12 30.81 4.04
CA LYS A 318 -23.48 29.54 3.69
C LYS A 318 -23.74 28.51 4.79
N LEU A 319 -23.71 27.24 4.44
CA LEU A 319 -23.56 26.16 5.41
C LEU A 319 -22.08 25.94 5.69
N VAL A 320 -21.77 25.64 6.94
CA VAL A 320 -20.49 25.07 7.37
C VAL A 320 -20.80 23.67 7.86
N VAL A 321 -20.33 22.66 7.14
CA VAL A 321 -20.52 21.25 7.47
C VAL A 321 -19.22 20.70 8.03
N THR A 322 -19.26 20.09 9.22
CA THR A 322 -18.12 19.42 9.83
C THR A 322 -18.34 17.92 9.83
N GLY A 323 -17.33 17.16 9.37
CA GLY A 323 -17.40 15.70 9.29
C GLY A 323 -18.32 15.19 8.17
N GLY A 324 -18.27 13.89 7.93
CA GLY A 324 -19.01 13.24 6.85
C GLY A 324 -18.43 13.52 5.46
N THR A 325 -19.10 13.01 4.42
CA THR A 325 -18.62 13.08 3.02
C THR A 325 -18.86 14.41 2.33
N ARG A 326 -19.57 15.32 3.00
CA ARG A 326 -19.98 16.64 2.50
C ARG A 326 -19.37 17.77 3.34
N ALA A 327 -18.32 17.49 4.11
CA ALA A 327 -17.71 18.50 4.98
C ALA A 327 -17.11 19.65 4.16
N GLY A 328 -17.07 20.83 4.77
CA GLY A 328 -16.63 22.08 4.15
C GLY A 328 -17.73 23.14 4.06
N ASP A 329 -17.37 24.28 3.51
CA ASP A 329 -18.28 25.38 3.24
C ASP A 329 -19.14 25.09 2.01
N SER A 330 -20.43 25.42 2.08
CA SER A 330 -21.28 25.38 0.90
C SER A 330 -21.00 26.53 -0.08
N ASN A 331 -21.66 26.48 -1.24
CA ASN A 331 -21.87 27.69 -2.04
C ASN A 331 -22.51 28.82 -1.18
N VAL A 332 -22.14 30.07 -1.46
CA VAL A 332 -22.73 31.25 -0.81
C VAL A 332 -23.98 31.68 -1.59
N VAL A 333 -25.07 31.96 -0.87
CA VAL A 333 -26.31 32.53 -1.43
C VAL A 333 -26.62 33.88 -0.82
N ARG A 334 -27.33 34.72 -1.58
CA ARG A 334 -27.81 36.04 -1.12
C ARG A 334 -29.34 36.03 -0.98
N ALA A 335 -29.86 36.76 0.00
CA ALA A 335 -31.29 36.94 0.19
C ALA A 335 -31.59 38.28 0.87
N THR A 336 -32.69 38.91 0.47
CA THR A 336 -33.22 40.15 1.09
C THR A 336 -34.64 39.84 1.58
N PRO A 337 -34.87 39.64 2.89
CA PRO A 337 -36.21 39.51 3.46
C PRO A 337 -37.07 40.72 3.13
N SER A 338 -38.38 40.52 2.95
CA SER A 338 -39.31 41.59 2.59
C SER A 338 -40.63 41.42 3.32
N GLU A 339 -41.34 42.53 3.52
CA GLU A 339 -42.72 42.47 4.02
C GLU A 339 -43.61 41.67 3.06
N PRO A 340 -44.73 41.09 3.55
CA PRO A 340 -45.63 40.25 2.77
C PRO A 340 -46.20 40.88 1.50
#